data_AF-A0A7C7VY34-F1
#
_entry.id   AF-A0A7C7VY34-F1
#
_cell.length_a   1.000
_cell.length_b   1.000
_cell.length_c   1.000
_cell.angle_alpha   90.00
_cell.angle_beta   90.00
_cell.angle_gamma   90.00
#
_symmetry.space_group_name_H-M   'P 1'
#
loop_
_entity.id
_entity.type
_entity.pdbx_description
1 polymer ?
#
loop_
_entity_poly.entity_id
_entity_poly.type
_entity_poly.pdbx_seq_one_letter_code
_entity_poly.pdbx_strand_id
1 'polypeptide(L)'
;EEIKELCDELNLIHIVDPFTRKMVYGRFNYFRLHGVGGYRYRYTNDDLKRLREMCGGRDMSYCMFNNVYMYDDALRFKDLLGQ
;
A
#
# COMPACT_ATOMS: atom_id res chain seq x y z
N GLU A 1 18.49 8.85 -1.35
CA GLU A 1 19.24 8.02 -0.39
C GLU A 1 18.89 8.39 1.04
N GLU A 2 18.80 9.68 1.36
CA GLU A 2 18.37 10.25 2.66
C GLU A 2 17.20 9.53 3.38
N ILE A 3 16.06 9.28 2.71
CA ILE A 3 14.90 8.62 3.36
C ILE A 3 15.26 7.20 3.84
N LYS A 4 16.03 6.45 3.06
CA LYS A 4 16.40 5.07 3.40
C LYS A 4 17.32 5.07 4.62
N GLU A 5 18.32 5.94 4.61
CA GLU A 5 19.31 6.10 5.69
C GLU A 5 18.63 6.48 7.00
N LEU A 6 17.74 7.48 6.99
CA LEU A 6 16.98 7.88 8.17
C LEU A 6 16.07 6.77 8.70
N CYS A 7 15.41 6.03 7.81
CA CYS A 7 14.56 4.93 8.24
C CYS A 7 15.37 3.78 8.85
N ASP A 8 16.59 3.53 8.35
CA ASP A 8 17.49 2.52 8.89
C ASP A 8 18.03 2.92 10.26
N GLU A 9 18.58 4.14 10.37
CA GLU A 9 19.14 4.68 11.61
C GLU A 9 18.11 4.70 12.75
N LEU A 10 16.87 5.09 12.44
CA LEU A 10 15.80 5.23 13.42
C LEU A 10 14.88 4.01 13.51
N ASN A 11 15.18 2.93 12.79
CA ASN A 11 14.37 1.71 12.71
C ASN A 11 12.87 1.99 12.42
N LEU A 12 12.61 2.85 11.43
CA LEU A 12 11.27 3.24 11.02
C LEU A 12 10.75 2.34 9.90
N ILE A 13 9.42 2.29 9.76
CA ILE A 13 8.78 1.69 8.59
C ILE A 13 8.45 2.81 7.62
N HIS A 14 8.95 2.72 6.38
CA HIS A 14 8.69 3.73 5.36
C HIS A 14 7.30 3.56 4.74
N ILE A 15 6.29 4.14 5.39
CA ILE A 15 4.90 4.09 4.93
C ILE A 15 4.74 4.92 3.65
N VAL A 16 4.15 4.34 2.61
CA VAL A 16 3.92 5.01 1.33
C VAL A 16 2.55 4.67 0.73
N ASP A 17 2.10 5.47 -0.23
CA ASP A 17 1.14 5.00 -1.22
C ASP A 17 1.92 4.35 -2.38
N PRO A 18 1.81 3.03 -2.60
CA PRO A 18 2.62 2.32 -3.59
C PRO A 18 2.29 2.72 -5.04
N PHE A 19 1.15 3.36 -5.30
CA PHE A 19 0.81 3.90 -6.62
C PHE A 19 1.50 5.23 -6.91
N THR A 20 2.12 5.86 -5.90
CA THR A 20 2.80 7.15 -6.03
C THR A 20 4.30 7.07 -5.78
N ARG A 21 4.74 6.19 -4.88
CA ARG A 21 6.14 6.07 -4.44
C ARG A 21 6.50 4.64 -4.13
N LYS A 22 7.74 4.27 -4.44
CA LYS A 22 8.32 2.99 -4.04
C LYS A 22 8.75 3.03 -2.57
N MET A 23 8.45 1.98 -1.83
CA MET A 23 9.00 1.79 -0.48
C MET A 23 10.51 1.50 -0.57
N VAL A 24 11.32 2.15 0.28
CA VAL A 24 12.78 2.00 0.28
C VAL A 24 13.34 1.31 1.53
N TYR A 25 12.54 1.20 2.60
CA TYR A 25 12.95 0.58 3.87
C TYR A 25 11.75 0.03 4.65
N GLY A 26 12.00 -0.88 5.59
CA GLY A 26 11.02 -1.46 6.51
C GLY A 26 11.05 -2.98 6.50
N ARG A 27 10.62 -3.61 7.59
CA ARG A 27 10.53 -5.09 7.72
C ARG A 27 9.33 -5.71 6.98
N PHE A 28 8.27 -4.94 6.77
CA PHE A 28 7.06 -5.35 6.06
C PHE A 28 6.55 -4.17 5.22
N ASN A 29 5.69 -4.45 4.24
CA ASN A 29 5.05 -3.38 3.49
C ASN A 29 3.97 -2.74 4.36
N TYR A 30 4.03 -1.43 4.56
CA TYR A 30 2.91 -0.65 5.06
C TYR A 30 2.49 0.33 3.97
N PHE A 31 1.33 0.07 3.38
CA PHE A 31 0.73 0.92 2.36
C PHE A 31 -0.45 1.73 2.92
N ARG A 32 -0.49 3.02 2.58
CA ARG A 32 -1.67 3.88 2.80
C ARG A 32 -2.17 4.37 1.45
N LEU A 33 -3.35 3.90 1.07
CA LEU A 33 -3.92 4.02 -0.27
C LEU A 33 -4.90 5.20 -0.29
N HIS A 34 -4.54 6.29 -0.95
CA HIS A 34 -5.32 7.53 -0.94
C HIS A 34 -6.18 7.70 -2.20
N GLY A 35 -6.16 6.73 -3.11
CA GLY A 35 -6.78 6.85 -4.43
C GLY A 35 -5.84 7.46 -5.46
N VAL A 36 -5.83 6.90 -6.68
CA VAL A 36 -4.98 7.37 -7.78
C VAL A 36 -5.45 8.75 -8.23
N GLY A 37 -4.61 9.77 -8.05
CA GLY A 37 -4.97 11.16 -8.36
C GLY A 37 -5.89 11.83 -7.33
N GLY A 38 -6.24 11.17 -6.23
CA GLY A 38 -6.93 11.79 -5.09
C GLY A 38 -7.96 10.90 -4.37
N TYR A 39 -8.41 11.39 -3.22
CA TYR A 39 -9.28 10.67 -2.27
C TYR A 39 -10.61 10.16 -2.82
N ARG A 40 -11.16 10.79 -3.87
CA ARG A 40 -12.42 10.37 -4.51
C ARG A 40 -12.23 9.29 -5.57
N TYR A 41 -11.00 8.84 -5.82
CA TYR A 41 -10.77 7.73 -6.72
C TYR A 41 -11.28 6.42 -6.11
N ARG A 42 -11.96 5.61 -6.91
CA ARG A 42 -12.39 4.26 -6.53
C ARG A 42 -11.51 3.27 -7.27
N TYR A 43 -10.83 2.39 -6.53
CA TYR A 43 -9.90 1.45 -7.14
C TYR A 43 -10.62 0.49 -8.09
N THR A 44 -10.08 0.31 -9.28
CA THR A 44 -10.57 -0.69 -10.23
C THR A 44 -10.10 -2.08 -9.83
N ASN A 45 -10.72 -3.13 -10.38
CA ASN A 45 -10.25 -4.50 -10.14
C ASN A 45 -8.80 -4.71 -10.62
N ASP A 46 -8.38 -4.02 -11.68
CA ASP A 46 -7.00 -4.11 -12.17
C ASP A 46 -6.02 -3.36 -11.26
N ASP A 47 -6.43 -2.24 -10.65
CA ASP A 47 -5.60 -1.61 -9.60
C ASP A 47 -5.44 -2.54 -8.40
N LEU A 48 -6.49 -3.24 -7.98
CA LEU A 48 -6.42 -4.18 -6.85
C LEU A 48 -5.51 -5.38 -7.17
N LYS A 49 -5.50 -5.89 -8.42
CA LYS A 49 -4.53 -6.91 -8.86
C LYS A 49 -3.10 -6.37 -8.81
N ARG A 50 -2.87 -5.14 -9.30
CA ARG A 50 -1.55 -4.49 -9.22
C ARG A 50 -1.12 -4.27 -7.77
N LEU A 51 -2.04 -3.91 -6.88
CA LEU A 51 -1.75 -3.80 -5.46
C LEU A 51 -1.31 -5.15 -4.87
N ARG A 52 -1.98 -6.25 -5.23
CA ARG A 52 -1.55 -7.61 -4.83
C ARG A 52 -0.13 -7.92 -5.31
N GLU A 53 0.21 -7.55 -6.54
CA GLU A 53 1.58 -7.71 -7.06
C GLU A 53 2.59 -6.86 -6.29
N MET A 54 2.24 -5.61 -5.95
CA MET A 54 3.08 -4.70 -5.14
C MET A 54 3.29 -5.19 -3.70
N CYS A 55 2.34 -5.95 -3.15
CA CYS A 55 2.50 -6.63 -1.86
C CYS A 55 3.50 -7.80 -1.92
N GLY A 56 3.78 -8.33 -3.13
CA GLY A 56 4.72 -9.42 -3.34
C GLY A 56 6.15 -9.08 -2.92
N GLY A 57 6.93 -10.11 -2.60
CA GLY A 57 8.34 -9.97 -2.23
C GLY A 57 8.60 -9.66 -0.75
N ARG A 58 7.56 -9.63 0.09
CA ARG A 58 7.68 -9.58 1.55
C ARG A 58 6.71 -10.56 2.22
N ASP A 59 7.10 -11.06 3.38
CA ASP A 59 6.29 -12.02 4.16
C ASP A 59 4.97 -11.42 4.66
N MET A 60 4.94 -10.11 4.89
CA MET A 60 3.77 -9.40 5.39
C MET A 60 3.58 -8.06 4.67
N SER A 61 2.33 -7.76 4.35
CA SER A 61 1.90 -6.47 3.81
C SER A 61 0.64 -6.00 4.53
N TYR A 62 0.72 -4.81 5.13
CA TYR A 62 -0.41 -4.11 5.73
C TYR A 62 -0.89 -3.03 4.76
N CYS A 63 -2.13 -3.15 4.29
CA CYS A 63 -2.75 -2.22 3.34
C CYS A 63 -3.89 -1.46 4.02
N MET A 64 -3.72 -0.17 4.27
CA MET A 64 -4.77 0.72 4.77
C MET A 64 -5.38 1.49 3.60
N PHE A 65 -6.62 1.15 3.25
CA PHE A 65 -7.43 1.98 2.35
C PHE A 65 -7.83 3.25 3.09
N ASN A 66 -7.52 4.40 2.48
CA ASN A 66 -7.74 5.74 3.03
C ASN A 66 -8.35 6.69 1.98
N ASN A 67 -9.02 6.13 0.97
CA ASN A 67 -9.86 6.85 0.01
C ASN A 67 -11.32 6.88 0.50
N VAL A 68 -12.17 7.68 -0.15
CA VAL A 68 -13.59 7.84 0.22
C VAL A 68 -14.35 6.51 0.19
N TYR A 69 -13.99 5.59 -0.72
CA TYR A 69 -14.61 4.28 -0.87
C TYR A 69 -13.85 3.17 -0.13
N MET A 70 -13.04 3.51 0.87
CA MET A 70 -12.10 2.60 1.52
C MET A 70 -12.71 1.28 2.02
N TYR A 71 -13.96 1.31 2.50
CA TYR A 71 -14.63 0.11 3.00
C TYR A 71 -14.87 -0.91 1.87
N ASP A 72 -15.52 -0.48 0.79
CA ASP A 72 -15.79 -1.33 -0.37
C ASP A 72 -14.49 -1.79 -1.06
N ASP A 73 -13.51 -0.90 -1.15
CA ASP A 73 -12.24 -1.19 -1.81
C ASP A 73 -11.42 -2.21 -0.99
N ALA A 74 -11.41 -2.06 0.34
CA ALA A 74 -10.79 -3.02 1.24
C ALA A 74 -11.47 -4.40 1.20
N LEU A 75 -12.81 -4.45 1.18
CA LEU A 75 -13.55 -5.71 1.07
C LEU A 75 -13.25 -6.43 -0.24
N ARG A 76 -13.34 -5.73 -1.38
CA ARG A 76 -13.01 -6.30 -2.69
C ARG A 76 -11.57 -6.81 -2.76
N PHE A 77 -10.64 -6.11 -2.10
CA PHE A 77 -9.27 -6.57 -2.02
C PHE A 77 -9.11 -7.79 -1.12
N LYS A 78 -9.80 -7.85 0.03
CA LYS A 78 -9.83 -9.01 0.92
C LYS A 78 -10.37 -10.25 0.20
N ASP A 79 -11.47 -10.10 -0.53
CA ASP A 79 -12.08 -11.15 -1.34
C ASP A 79 -11.12 -11.64 -2.45
N LEU A 80 -10.43 -10.71 -3.12
CA LEU A 80 -9.40 -11.04 -4.12
C LEU A 80 -8.24 -11.87 -3.54
N LEU A 81 -7.91 -11.66 -2.26
CA LEU A 81 -6.87 -12.41 -1.54
C LEU A 81 -7.37 -13.73 -0.94
N GLY A 82 -8.68 -13.99 -0.96
CA GLY A 82 -9.30 -15.16 -0.33
C GLY A 82 -9.23 -15.13 1.21
N GLN A 83 -9.29 -13.94 1.81
CA GLN A 83 -9.26 -13.71 3.27
C GLN A 83 -10.61 -13.32 3.85
#